data_AF-F2AZH1-F1
#
_entry.id   AF-F2AZH1-F1
#
_cell.length_a   1.000
_cell.length_b   1.000
_cell.length_c   1.000
_cell.angle_alpha   90.00
_cell.angle_beta   90.00
_cell.angle_gamma   90.00
#
_symmetry.space_group_name_H-M   'P 1'
#
loop_
_entity.id
_entity.type
_entity.pdbx_description
1 polymer ?
#
loop_
_entity_poly.entity_id
_entity_poly.type
_entity_poly.pdbx_seq_one_letter_code
_entity_poly.pdbx_strand_id
1 'polypeptide(L)' 'MNIACIDVGYTESESKPTTAIAACVIISDWRDTASSSEHVVHLTDVQAYQPGEFYRRELPCI' A
#
# COMPACT_ATOMS: atom_id res chain seq x y z
N MET A 1 2.48 22.17 -2.77
CA MET A 1 1.35 21.26 -3.09
C MET A 1 1.80 19.89 -2.63
N ASN A 2 1.01 19.16 -1.87
CA ASN A 2 1.46 17.87 -1.36
C ASN A 2 1.12 16.78 -2.38
N ILE A 3 2.09 15.90 -2.63
CA ILE A 3 1.94 14.70 -3.45
C ILE A 3 2.06 13.52 -2.50
N ALA A 4 1.04 12.65 -2.49
CA ALA A 4 1.07 11.40 -1.77
C ALA A 4 1.47 10.29 -2.75
N CYS A 5 2.61 9.66 -2.48
CA CYS A 5 3.05 8.47 -3.20
C CYS A 5 2.70 7.26 -2.33
N ILE A 6 1.94 6.32 -2.87
CA ILE A 6 1.43 5.15 -2.15
C ILE A 6 1.84 3.87 -2.86
N ASP A 7 2.07 2.82 -2.07
CA ASP A 7 2.31 1.46 -2.56
C ASP A 7 1.85 0.44 -1.51
N VAL A 8 1.48 -0.76 -1.96
CA VAL A 8 1.05 -1.85 -1.07
C VAL A 8 1.84 -3.12 -1.37
N GLY A 9 2.63 -3.55 -0.40
CA GLY A 9 3.38 -4.81 -0.44
C GLY A 9 2.58 -5.96 0.17
N TYR A 10 2.41 -7.05 -0.56
CA TYR A 10 1.65 -8.22 -0.12
C TYR A 10 2.54 -9.41 0.20
N THR A 11 2.19 -10.18 1.23
CA THR A 11 2.81 -11.46 1.56
C THR A 11 1.75 -12.56 1.53
N GLU A 12 1.92 -13.49 0.60
CA GLU A 12 1.01 -14.64 0.42
C GLU A 12 1.66 -15.93 0.93
N SER A 13 0.85 -16.83 1.48
CA SER A 13 1.29 -18.14 1.96
C SER A 13 0.18 -19.16 1.80
N GLU A 14 0.53 -20.40 1.46
CA GLU A 14 -0.44 -21.51 1.41
C GLU A 14 -1.00 -21.88 2.79
N SER A 15 -0.28 -21.56 3.87
CA SER A 15 -0.59 -21.99 5.24
C SER A 15 -1.02 -20.86 6.17
N LYS A 16 -1.03 -19.61 5.70
CA LYS A 16 -1.36 -18.43 6.50
C LYS A 16 -2.23 -17.47 5.68
N PRO A 17 -3.11 -16.68 6.33
CA PRO A 17 -3.86 -15.63 5.65
C PRO A 17 -2.90 -14.62 5.00
N THR A 18 -3.29 -14.08 3.85
CA THR A 18 -2.55 -13.02 3.17
C THR A 18 -2.45 -11.79 4.05
N THR A 19 -1.24 -11.27 4.21
CA THR A 19 -0.99 -10.00 4.90
C THR A 19 -0.51 -8.94 3.93
N ALA A 20 -0.66 -7.67 4.29
CA ALA A 20 -0.13 -6.56 3.53
C ALA A 20 0.48 -5.47 4.41
N ILE A 21 1.34 -4.69 3.79
CA ILE A 21 1.86 -3.42 4.32
C ILE A 21 1.50 -2.35 3.30
N ALA A 22 0.64 -1.41 3.69
CA ALA A 22 0.36 -0.21 2.92
C ALA A 22 1.29 0.91 3.40
N ALA A 23 2.01 1.54 2.47
CA ALA A 23 2.94 2.62 2.74
C ALA A 23 2.54 3.87 1.96
N CYS A 24 2.69 5.03 2.60
CA CYS A 24 2.52 6.33 1.99
C CYS A 24 3.69 7.24 2.36
N VAL A 25 4.24 7.94 1.38
CA VAL A 25 5.21 9.02 1.60
C VAL A 25 4.68 10.32 1.01
N ILE A 26 4.89 11.43 1.72
CA ILE A 26 4.45 12.76 1.30
C ILE A 26 5.65 13.57 0.82
N ILE A 27 5.61 14.04 -0.41
CA ILE A 27 6.59 14.99 -0.98
C ILE A 27 5.88 16.29 -1.37
N SER A 28 6.64 17.39 -1.47
CA SER A 28 6.11 18.70 -1.85
C SER A 28 6.34 19.02 -3.34
N ASP A 29 7.29 18.34 -3.98
CA ASP A 29 7.65 18.44 -5.39
C ASP A 29 8.20 17.08 -5.88
N TRP A 30 7.98 16.75 -7.16
CA TRP A 30 8.51 15.52 -7.76
C TRP A 30 10.05 15.43 -7.78
N ARG A 31 10.74 16.55 -7.59
CA ARG A 31 12.20 16.63 -7.53
C ARG A 31 12.76 16.46 -6.12
N ASP A 32 11.91 16.34 -5.11
CA ASP A 32 12.34 16.15 -3.73
C ASP A 32 13.12 14.83 -3.61
N THR A 33 14.29 14.89 -2.96
CA THR A 33 15.12 13.71 -2.70
C THR A 33 14.80 13.03 -1.36
N ALA A 34 13.88 13.60 -0.59
CA ALA A 34 13.46 13.11 0.71
C ALA A 34 11.96 13.36 0.93
N SER A 35 11.32 12.46 1.67
CA SER A 35 9.93 12.61 2.13
C SER A 35 9.84 13.65 3.25
N SER A 36 8.71 14.34 3.32
CA SER A 36 8.34 15.23 4.42
C SER A 36 7.61 14.48 5.55
N SER A 37 6.96 13.38 5.22
CA SER A 37 6.26 12.50 6.16
C SER A 37 6.08 11.12 5.54
N GLU A 38 5.95 10.11 6.39
CA GLU A 38 5.70 8.72 6.01
C GLU A 38 4.60 8.12 6.89
N HIS A 39 3.79 7.23 6.33
CA HIS A 39 2.76 6.50 7.04
C HIS A 39 2.74 5.04 6.59
N VAL A 40 2.68 4.11 7.55
CA VAL A 40 2.72 2.67 7.28
C VAL A 40 1.66 1.96 8.11
N VAL A 41 0.87 1.10 7.46
CA VAL A 41 -0.18 0.29 8.09
C VAL A 41 0.01 -1.19 7.75
N HIS A 42 -0.12 -2.04 8.77
CA HIS A 42 -0.10 -3.50 8.60
C HIS A 42 -1.53 -4.05 8.57
N LEU A 43 -1.81 -4.92 7.60
CA LEU A 43 -3.14 -5.46 7.33
C LEU A 43 -3.09 -6.98 7.34
N THR A 44 -4.07 -7.61 7.98
CA THR A 44 -4.12 -9.08 8.18
C THR A 44 -5.31 -9.76 7.52
N ASP A 45 -6.26 -9.02 6.96
CA ASP A 45 -7.48 -9.54 6.33
C ASP A 45 -7.58 -9.07 4.87
N VAL A 46 -6.58 -9.43 4.08
CA VAL A 46 -6.44 -8.99 2.69
C VAL A 46 -6.99 -10.07 1.76
N GLN A 47 -7.89 -9.67 0.87
CA GLN A 47 -8.50 -10.57 -0.11
C GLN A 47 -7.48 -11.07 -1.14
N ALA A 48 -7.70 -12.27 -1.67
CA ALA A 48 -6.83 -12.86 -2.69
C ALA A 48 -6.82 -12.04 -4.00
N TYR A 49 -5.74 -12.17 -4.77
CA TYR A 49 -5.64 -11.54 -6.09
C TYR A 49 -6.70 -12.12 -7.05
N GLN A 50 -7.47 -11.24 -7.69
CA GLN A 50 -8.35 -11.58 -8.79
C GLN A 50 -7.99 -10.72 -10.01
N PRO A 51 -7.55 -11.31 -11.14
CA PRO A 51 -7.28 -10.58 -12.37
C PRO A 51 -8.47 -9.72 -12.79
N GLY A 52 -8.20 -8.44 -13.10
CA GLY A 52 -9.24 -7.46 -13.46
C GLY A 52 -9.98 -6.83 -12.28
N GLU A 53 -9.80 -7.31 -11.06
CA GLU A 53 -10.47 -6.78 -9.85
C GLU A 53 -9.48 -6.37 -8.74
N PHE A 54 -8.27 -5.95 -9.11
CA PHE A 54 -7.22 -5.59 -8.15
C PHE A 54 -7.63 -4.47 -7.19
N TYR A 55 -8.50 -3.56 -7.63
CA TYR A 55 -9.04 -2.47 -6.80
C TYR A 55 -9.74 -2.97 -5.53
N ARG A 56 -10.35 -4.16 -5.54
CA ARG A 56 -11.00 -4.74 -4.36
C ARG A 56 -10.00 -5.08 -3.26
N ARG A 57 -8.77 -5.37 -3.66
CA ARG A 57 -7.65 -5.68 -2.78
C ARG A 57 -6.99 -4.41 -2.25
N GLU A 58 -6.84 -3.37 -3.08
CA GLU A 58 -6.14 -2.13 -2.71
C GLU A 58 -7.01 -1.10 -1.98
N LEU A 59 -8.29 -0.92 -2.35
CA LEU A 59 -9.12 0.13 -1.74
C LEU A 59 -9.34 -0.01 -0.23
N PRO A 60 -9.40 -1.21 0.38
CA PRO A 60 -9.44 -1.31 1.85
C PRO A 60 -8.15 -0.84 2.53
N CYS A 61 -7.07 -0.69 1.77
CA CYS A 61 -5.72 -0.39 2.26
C CYS A 61 -5.33 1.08 2.07
N ILE A 62 -6.05 1.83 1.22
CA ILE A 62 -5.78 3.22 0.79
C ILE A 62 -6.91 4.13 1.24
#